data_AF-A0A6B3IEN5-F1
#
_entry.id   AF-A0A6B3IEN5-F1
#
_cell.length_a   1.000
_cell.length_b   1.000
_cell.length_c   1.000
_cell.angle_alpha   90.00
_cell.angle_beta   90.00
_cell.angle_gamma   90.00
#
_symmetry.space_group_name_H-M   'P 1'
#
loop_
_entity.id
_entity.type
_entity.pdbx_description
1 polymer ?
#
loop_
_entity_poly.entity_id
_entity_poly.type
_entity_poly.pdbx_seq_one_letter_code
_entity_poly.pdbx_strand_id
1 'polypeptide(L)'
;GGCGPLHVVLGAAADEVRARADLTGSAVTVNPGWEEGMGSSLRLGLAALAGTGADAALVMLVDQPGIGAEAVARVRGAYRSRASLVAASYDGERGHPVLFG
;
A
#
# COMPACT_ATOMS: atom_id res chain seq x y z
N GLY A 1 9.83 3.10 4.80
CA GLY A 1 10.25 2.39 6.03
C GLY A 1 10.70 0.97 5.78
N GLY A 2 11.52 0.73 4.75
CA GLY A 2 12.15 -0.56 4.46
C GLY A 2 11.24 -1.69 3.99
N CYS A 3 10.10 -1.36 3.36
CA CYS A 3 9.32 -2.31 2.58
C CYS A 3 9.81 -2.29 1.13
N GLY A 4 9.81 -3.44 0.47
CA GLY A 4 10.12 -3.59 -0.93
C GLY A 4 9.70 -4.97 -1.42
N PRO A 5 9.28 -5.12 -2.69
CA PRO A 5 9.10 -4.06 -3.69
C PRO A 5 7.92 -3.12 -3.39
N LEU A 6 7.96 -1.89 -3.92
CA LEU A 6 6.87 -0.90 -3.80
C LEU A 6 5.95 -0.99 -5.03
N HIS A 7 4.64 -1.07 -4.80
CA HIS A 7 3.63 -1.10 -5.86
C HIS A 7 2.59 -0.01 -5.63
N VAL A 8 2.29 0.76 -6.68
CA VAL A 8 1.31 1.84 -6.67
C VAL A 8 0.18 1.50 -7.64
N VAL A 9 -1.06 1.58 -7.17
CA VAL A 9 -2.24 1.38 -8.00
C VAL A 9 -2.88 2.75 -8.26
N LEU A 10 -3.02 3.11 -9.53
CA LEU A 10 -3.66 4.34 -9.99
C LEU A 10 -5.08 4.04 -10.50
N GLY A 11 -5.94 5.07 -10.54
CA GLY A 11 -7.33 4.96 -11.02
C GLY A 11 -7.70 6.15 -11.90
N ALA A 12 -8.76 6.87 -11.52
CA ALA A 12 -9.39 7.96 -12.29
C ALA A 12 -8.43 8.95 -12.97
N ALA A 13 -7.37 9.39 -12.28
CA ALA A 13 -6.42 10.39 -12.77
C ALA A 13 -5.03 9.79 -13.12
N ALA A 14 -4.97 8.54 -13.57
CA ALA A 14 -3.71 7.83 -13.76
C ALA A 14 -2.69 8.58 -14.64
N ASP A 15 -3.13 9.16 -15.75
CA ASP A 15 -2.24 9.85 -16.68
C ASP A 15 -1.70 11.16 -16.10
N GLU A 16 -2.54 11.92 -15.38
CA GLU A 16 -2.10 13.11 -14.66
C GLU A 16 -1.08 12.76 -13.57
N VAL A 17 -1.35 11.71 -12.78
CA VAL A 17 -0.44 11.27 -11.72
C VAL A 17 0.90 10.84 -12.30
N ARG A 18 0.91 10.08 -13.39
CA ARG A 18 2.16 9.68 -14.07
C ARG A 18 2.97 10.86 -14.59
N ALA A 19 2.29 11.91 -15.05
CA ALA A 19 2.96 13.10 -15.57
C ALA A 19 3.57 13.98 -14.46
N ARG A 20 3.04 13.91 -13.23
CA ARG A 20 3.36 14.87 -12.16
C ARG A 20 4.06 14.27 -10.95
N ALA A 21 3.85 12.99 -10.65
CA ALA A 21 4.41 12.33 -9.48
C ALA A 21 5.74 11.64 -9.80
N ASP A 22 6.69 11.70 -8.86
CA ASP A 22 7.86 10.83 -8.90
C ASP A 22 7.47 9.42 -8.46
N LEU A 23 7.41 8.50 -9.43
CA LEU A 23 7.11 7.09 -9.22
C LEU A 23 8.37 6.21 -9.36
N THR A 24 9.56 6.82 -9.35
CA THR A 24 10.83 6.11 -9.48
C THR A 24 10.97 5.05 -8.41
N GLY A 25 11.40 3.84 -8.81
CA GLY A 25 11.55 2.69 -7.90
C GLY A 25 10.23 2.02 -7.49
N SER A 26 9.10 2.44 -8.05
CA SER A 26 7.78 1.81 -7.85
C SER A 26 7.32 1.08 -9.10
N ALA A 27 6.73 -0.10 -8.94
CA ALA A 27 5.91 -0.69 -9.98
C ALA A 27 4.51 -0.05 -9.96
N VAL A 28 3.90 0.15 -11.14
CA VAL A 28 2.63 0.90 -11.26
C VAL A 28 1.62 0.10 -12.07
N THR A 29 0.40 -0.06 -11.55
CA THR A 29 -0.75 -0.61 -12.27
C THR A 29 -1.88 0.40 -12.32
N VAL A 30 -2.65 0.42 -13.41
CA VAL A 30 -3.89 1.21 -13.49
C VAL A 30 -5.07 0.28 -13.29
N ASN A 31 -5.94 0.67 -12.37
CA ASN A 31 -7.22 0.02 -12.15
C ASN A 31 -8.28 0.64 -13.07
N PRO A 32 -8.73 -0.07 -14.12
CA PRO A 32 -9.82 0.42 -14.97
C PRO A 32 -11.16 0.41 -14.24
N GLY A 33 -11.35 -0.47 -13.24
CA GLY A 33 -12.56 -0.58 -12.41
C GLY A 33 -12.48 0.25 -11.13
N TRP A 34 -11.85 1.42 -11.16
CA TRP A 34 -11.70 2.28 -9.98
C TRP A 34 -13.05 2.73 -9.40
N GLU A 35 -14.08 2.80 -10.24
CA GLU A 35 -15.46 3.15 -9.85
C GLU A 35 -16.13 2.07 -8.98
N GLU A 36 -15.62 0.83 -8.98
CA GLU A 36 -16.07 -0.24 -8.08
C GLU A 36 -15.67 -0.01 -6.61
N GLY A 37 -14.90 1.06 -6.34
CA GLY A 37 -14.44 1.46 -5.02
C GLY A 37 -13.03 0.95 -4.69
N MET A 38 -12.52 1.37 -3.52
CA MET A 38 -11.13 1.13 -3.11
C MET A 38 -10.72 -0.36 -3.08
N GLY A 39 -11.69 -1.26 -2.84
CA GLY A 39 -11.46 -2.70 -2.82
C GLY A 39 -10.94 -3.27 -4.15
N SER A 40 -11.35 -2.72 -5.30
CA SER A 40 -10.84 -3.18 -6.60
C SER A 40 -9.36 -2.81 -6.79
N SER A 41 -8.95 -1.62 -6.34
CA SER A 41 -7.55 -1.18 -6.34
C SER A 41 -6.69 -2.02 -5.38
N LEU A 42 -7.18 -2.29 -4.17
CA LEU A 42 -6.49 -3.14 -3.20
C LEU A 42 -6.27 -4.56 -3.77
N ARG A 43 -7.32 -5.15 -4.35
CA ARG A 43 -7.25 -6.47 -4.99
C ARG A 43 -6.17 -6.51 -6.08
N LEU A 44 -6.13 -5.52 -6.97
CA LEU A 44 -5.12 -5.42 -8.03
C LEU A 44 -3.70 -5.28 -7.46
N GLY A 45 -3.51 -4.44 -6.44
CA GLY A 45 -2.21 -4.24 -5.80
C GLY A 45 -1.68 -5.52 -5.16
N LEU A 46 -2.53 -6.25 -4.43
CA LEU A 46 -2.16 -7.54 -3.84
C LEU A 46 -1.84 -8.60 -4.90
N ALA A 47 -2.62 -8.65 -5.99
CA ALA A 47 -2.34 -9.56 -7.11
C ALA A 47 -0.98 -9.27 -7.77
N ALA A 48 -0.63 -7.99 -7.93
CA ALA A 48 0.66 -7.59 -8.49
C ALA A 48 1.85 -8.00 -7.59
N LEU A 49 1.64 -8.07 -6.28
CA LEU A 49 2.66 -8.51 -5.32
C LEU A 49 2.80 -10.03 -5.22
N ALA A 50 1.77 -10.81 -5.59
CA ALA A 50 1.74 -12.27 -5.42
C ALA A 50 2.90 -13.02 -6.12
N GLY A 51 3.49 -12.44 -7.16
CA GLY A 51 4.64 -13.01 -7.89
C GLY A 51 6.01 -12.56 -7.38
N THR A 52 6.09 -11.68 -6.38
CA THR A 52 7.34 -11.04 -5.96
C THR A 52 8.10 -11.83 -4.88
N GLY A 53 7.48 -12.86 -4.29
CA GLY A 53 8.01 -13.59 -3.15
C GLY A 53 7.89 -12.85 -1.81
N ALA A 54 7.20 -11.70 -1.77
CA ALA A 54 6.93 -11.00 -0.52
C ALA A 54 6.06 -11.84 0.43
N ASP A 55 6.46 -11.94 1.70
CA ASP A 55 5.70 -12.67 2.73
C ASP A 55 4.51 -11.89 3.27
N ALA A 56 4.54 -10.57 3.16
CA ALA A 56 3.52 -9.66 3.67
C ALA A 56 3.43 -8.41 2.78
N ALA A 57 2.24 -7.82 2.71
CA ALA A 57 1.94 -6.55 2.07
C ALA A 57 1.54 -5.51 3.13
N LEU A 58 2.23 -4.37 3.13
CA LEU A 58 1.86 -3.21 3.94
C LEU A 58 1.21 -2.17 3.02
N VAL A 59 -0.05 -1.90 3.29
CA VAL A 59 -0.93 -1.03 2.50
C VAL A 59 -1.01 0.34 3.16
N MET A 60 -0.94 1.38 2.35
CA MET A 60 -1.16 2.78 2.75
C MET A 60 -1.97 3.51 1.68
N LEU A 61 -2.65 4.58 2.08
CA LEU A 61 -3.37 5.44 1.14
C LEU A 61 -2.49 6.62 0.74
N VAL A 62 -2.60 7.06 -0.51
CA VAL A 62 -1.76 8.13 -1.09
C VAL A 62 -2.18 9.53 -0.64
N ASP A 63 -3.37 9.68 -0.09
CA ASP A 63 -3.96 10.95 0.39
C ASP A 63 -3.64 11.23 1.87
N GLN A 64 -2.74 10.47 2.49
CA GLN A 64 -2.35 10.61 3.89
C GLN A 64 -0.90 11.10 4.05
N PRO A 65 -0.60 12.38 3.72
CA PRO A 65 0.77 12.90 3.68
C PRO A 65 1.49 12.91 5.04
N GLY A 66 0.75 12.83 6.15
CA GLY A 66 1.32 12.73 7.51
C GLY A 66 1.90 11.36 7.85
N ILE A 67 1.65 10.32 7.04
CA ILE A 67 2.12 8.96 7.30
C ILE A 67 3.54 8.78 6.74
N GLY A 68 4.52 8.88 7.64
CA GLY A 68 5.94 8.80 7.30
C GLY A 68 6.56 7.40 7.45
N ALA A 69 7.86 7.34 7.14
CA ALA A 69 8.65 6.11 7.19
C ALA A 69 8.67 5.42 8.57
N GLU A 70 8.55 6.18 9.66
CA GLU A 70 8.52 5.66 11.03
C GLU A 70 7.24 4.85 11.31
N ALA A 71 6.07 5.33 10.84
CA ALA A 71 4.81 4.60 10.98
C ALA A 71 4.87 3.26 10.25
N VAL A 72 5.41 3.27 9.02
CA VAL A 72 5.66 2.06 8.23
C VAL A 72 6.62 1.11 8.96
N ALA A 73 7.73 1.62 9.48
CA ALA A 73 8.72 0.81 10.20
C ALA A 73 8.12 0.17 11.46
N ARG A 74 7.28 0.89 12.21
CA ARG A 74 6.61 0.41 13.41
C ARG A 74 5.64 -0.72 13.10
N VAL A 75 4.75 -0.55 12.12
CA VAL A 75 3.80 -1.60 11.71
C VAL A 75 4.53 -2.81 11.14
N ARG A 76 5.55 -2.60 10.30
CA ARG A 76 6.41 -3.68 9.79
C ARG A 76 7.10 -4.45 10.92
N GLY A 77 7.59 -3.78 11.96
CA GLY A 77 8.28 -4.42 13.09
C GLY A 77 7.38 -5.34 13.94
N ALA A 78 6.06 -5.21 13.81
CA ALA A 78 5.07 -6.07 14.45
C ALA A 78 4.72 -7.33 13.63
N TYR A 79 5.25 -7.47 12.41
CA TYR A 79 5.11 -8.71 11.63
C TYR A 79 5.76 -9.90 12.37
N ARG A 80 5.05 -11.03 12.46
CA ARG A 80 5.53 -12.24 13.14
C ARG A 80 5.53 -13.49 12.26
N SER A 81 4.57 -13.61 11.36
CA SER A 81 4.38 -14.75 10.47
C SER A 81 3.37 -14.40 9.39
N ARG A 82 3.18 -15.29 8.40
CA ARG A 82 2.15 -15.22 7.35
C ARG A 82 0.68 -15.38 7.84
N ALA A 83 0.41 -15.01 9.08
CA ALA A 83 -0.93 -14.93 9.66
C ALA A 83 -1.13 -13.59 10.39
N SER A 84 -0.19 -12.66 10.26
CA SER A 84 -0.21 -11.36 10.91
C SER A 84 -1.23 -10.46 10.22
N LEU A 85 -2.09 -9.85 11.02
CA LEU A 85 -2.93 -8.73 10.61
C LEU A 85 -2.68 -7.58 11.58
N VAL A 86 -1.98 -6.55 11.11
CA VAL A 86 -1.53 -5.43 11.95
C VAL A 86 -2.04 -4.13 11.36
N ALA A 87 -2.68 -3.29 12.16
CA ALA A 87 -3.06 -1.93 11.77
C ALA A 87 -2.34 -0.92 12.66
N ALA A 88 -1.95 0.22 12.09
CA ALA A 88 -1.59 1.36 12.90
C ALA A 88 -2.79 1.82 13.73
N SER A 89 -2.51 2.42 14.89
CA SER A 89 -3.53 3.10 15.69
C SER A 89 -3.05 4.50 16.07
N TYR A 90 -3.97 5.45 15.99
CA TYR A 90 -3.78 6.85 16.39
C TYR A 90 -4.95 7.18 17.33
N ASP A 91 -4.63 7.58 18.55
CA ASP A 91 -5.62 7.89 19.59
C ASP A 91 -6.68 6.79 19.82
N GLY A 92 -6.27 5.53 19.68
CA GLY A 92 -7.14 4.35 19.85
C GLY A 92 -7.92 3.95 18.59
N GLU A 93 -7.94 4.80 17.56
CA GLU A 93 -8.61 4.52 16.29
C GLU A 93 -7.66 3.81 15.34
N ARG A 94 -8.17 2.81 14.60
CA ARG A 94 -7.38 2.05 13.62
C ARG A 94 -7.25 2.84 12.33
N GLY A 95 -6.06 2.82 11.75
CA GLY A 95 -5.76 3.48 10.49
C GLY A 95 -4.63 2.83 9.71
N HIS A 96 -4.21 3.50 8.65
CA HIS A 96 -3.09 3.06 7.83
C HIS A 96 -1.75 3.54 8.44
N PRO A 97 -0.65 2.80 8.21
CA PRO A 97 -0.57 1.61 7.37
C PRO A 97 -1.17 0.35 7.99
N VAL A 98 -1.69 -0.53 7.13
CA VAL A 98 -2.20 -1.85 7.50
C VAL A 98 -1.34 -2.92 6.84
N LEU A 99 -0.90 -3.90 7.60
CA LEU A 99 -0.12 -5.04 7.13
C LEU A 99 -0.99 -6.29 7.09
N PHE A 100 -0.99 -6.92 5.91
CA PHE A 100 -1.51 -8.26 5.65
C PHE A 100 -0.33 -9.15 5.36
N GLY A 101 -0.17 -10.25 6.08
CA GLY A 101 0.89 -11.19 5.80
C GLY A 101 0.66 -12.39 6.63
#